data_AF-A0A948YBP1-F1
#
_entry.id   AF-A0A948YBP1-F1
#
_cell.length_a   1.000
_cell.length_b   1.000
_cell.length_c   1.000
_cell.angle_alpha   90.00
_cell.angle_beta   90.00
_cell.angle_gamma   90.00
#
_symmetry.space_group_name_H-M   'P 1'
#
loop_
_entity.id
_entity.type
_entity.pdbx_description
1 polymer ?
#
loop_
_entity_poly.entity_id
_entity_poly.type
_entity_poly.pdbx_seq_one_letter_code
_entity_poly.pdbx_strand_id
1 'polypeptide(L)'
;MKRTNQTKPYFITKDIGANLKKLRILERKEIIELFQVKIETHTPKIKNKDLPNAVWGYTKFDEMLWASEDDASRFEKIKEIIGKNNLEDAIHVDTHIREKRDYFVTEDTDILNCKDELEQTFKGLKIRTPDELLEELDK
;
A
#
# COMPACT_ATOMS: atom_id res chain seq x y z
N MET A 1 36.06 -6.63 -6.19
CA MET A 1 34.69 -6.27 -5.74
C MET A 1 33.72 -7.25 -6.35
N LYS A 2 33.18 -8.18 -5.55
CA LYS A 2 32.15 -9.12 -6.03
C LYS A 2 30.86 -8.32 -6.21
N ARG A 3 30.32 -8.28 -7.44
CA ARG A 3 28.95 -7.81 -7.68
C ARG A 3 28.03 -8.78 -6.95
N THR A 4 27.44 -8.33 -5.86
CA THR A 4 26.34 -9.04 -5.18
C THR A 4 25.23 -9.26 -6.20
N ASN A 5 24.65 -10.46 -6.22
CA ASN A 5 23.44 -10.76 -6.99
C ASN A 5 22.43 -9.65 -6.68
N GLN A 6 22.10 -8.80 -7.66
CA GLN A 6 21.05 -7.81 -7.52
C GLN A 6 19.72 -8.56 -7.50
N THR A 7 19.29 -8.97 -6.31
CA THR A 7 17.89 -9.30 -6.05
C THR A 7 17.06 -8.08 -6.42
N LYS A 8 16.04 -8.29 -7.26
CA LYS A 8 15.08 -7.24 -7.62
C LYS A 8 14.53 -6.60 -6.32
N PRO A 9 14.43 -5.26 -6.24
CA PRO A 9 13.90 -4.60 -5.05
C PRO A 9 12.43 -4.99 -4.83
N TYR A 10 12.02 -5.05 -3.56
CA TYR A 10 10.61 -5.23 -3.20
C TYR A 10 9.84 -3.93 -3.45
N PHE A 11 8.65 -4.04 -4.00
CA PHE A 11 7.76 -2.91 -4.25
C PHE A 11 6.77 -2.75 -3.11
N ILE A 12 6.82 -1.60 -2.45
CA ILE A 12 6.12 -1.34 -1.20
C ILE A 12 5.12 -0.20 -1.40
N THR A 13 3.84 -0.44 -1.13
CA THR A 13 2.89 0.66 -0.94
C THR A 13 3.01 1.16 0.48
N LYS A 14 3.31 2.43 0.64
CA LYS A 14 3.29 3.12 1.92
C LYS A 14 1.94 3.82 2.12
N ASP A 15 1.29 3.52 3.22
CA ASP A 15 0.18 4.31 3.76
C ASP A 15 0.68 5.57 4.49
N ILE A 16 -0.12 6.62 4.57
CA ILE A 16 0.29 7.96 5.03
C ILE A 16 0.82 7.92 6.47
N GLY A 17 0.17 7.16 7.34
CA GLY A 17 0.57 6.99 8.74
C GLY A 17 1.95 6.35 8.93
N ALA A 18 2.41 5.53 7.99
CA ALA A 18 3.65 4.77 8.17
C ALA A 18 4.91 5.64 8.31
N ASN A 19 5.79 5.26 9.25
CA ASN A 19 7.08 5.89 9.49
C ASN A 19 8.04 5.87 8.28
N LEU A 20 8.04 6.95 7.50
CA LEU A 20 8.89 7.10 6.32
C LEU A 20 10.38 7.00 6.63
N LYS A 21 10.85 7.45 7.80
CA LYS A 21 12.28 7.45 8.13
C LYS A 21 12.84 6.04 8.16
N LYS A 22 12.09 5.10 8.74
CA LYS A 22 12.42 3.66 8.79
C LYS A 22 12.53 3.08 7.38
N LEU A 23 11.52 3.32 6.55
CA LEU A 23 11.48 2.83 5.17
C LEU A 23 12.61 3.42 4.29
N ARG A 24 13.00 4.68 4.49
CA ARG A 24 14.13 5.29 3.77
C ARG A 24 15.47 4.62 4.07
N ILE A 25 15.61 3.92 5.19
CA ILE A 25 16.83 3.14 5.49
C ILE A 25 16.94 1.98 4.48
N LEU A 26 15.86 1.24 4.25
CA LEU A 26 15.79 0.14 3.29
C LEU A 26 15.90 0.62 1.84
N GLU A 27 15.25 1.74 1.51
CA GLU A 27 15.31 2.31 0.15
C GLU A 27 16.73 2.78 -0.21
N ARG A 28 17.47 3.38 0.74
CA ARG A 28 18.88 3.76 0.53
C ARG A 28 19.81 2.56 0.35
N LYS A 29 19.44 1.39 0.88
CA LYS A 29 20.14 0.12 0.67
C LYS A 29 19.74 -0.54 -0.65
N GLU A 30 18.87 0.08 -1.46
CA GLU A 30 18.32 -0.46 -2.71
C GLU A 30 17.55 -1.79 -2.52
N ILE A 31 17.02 -2.02 -1.30
CA ILE A 31 16.26 -3.23 -0.96
C ILE A 31 14.79 -3.09 -1.36
N ILE A 32 14.25 -1.86 -1.23
CA ILE A 32 12.85 -1.56 -1.52
C ILE A 32 12.71 -0.37 -2.45
N GLU A 33 11.58 -0.32 -3.15
CA GLU A 33 11.10 0.85 -3.88
C GLU A 33 9.74 1.27 -3.31
N LEU A 34 9.62 2.55 -2.93
CA LEU A 34 8.44 3.09 -2.27
C LEU A 34 7.45 3.70 -3.25
N PHE A 35 6.19 3.34 -3.07
CA PHE A 35 5.04 3.86 -3.80
C PHE A 35 4.01 4.41 -2.81
N GLN A 36 3.19 5.34 -3.27
CA GLN A 36 2.13 5.93 -2.45
C GLN A 36 0.90 6.26 -3.30
N VAL A 37 -0.29 6.00 -2.77
CA VAL A 37 -1.54 6.34 -3.47
C VAL A 37 -1.82 7.84 -3.34
N LYS A 38 -2.25 8.45 -4.44
CA LYS A 38 -2.52 9.88 -4.53
C LYS A 38 -3.98 10.20 -4.18
N ILE A 39 -4.33 10.04 -2.90
CA ILE A 39 -5.66 10.42 -2.37
C ILE A 39 -5.58 11.77 -1.64
N GLU A 40 -4.55 11.95 -0.81
CA GLU A 40 -4.46 13.14 0.05
C GLU A 40 -3.67 14.33 -0.54
N THR A 41 -4.08 15.53 -0.14
CA THR A 41 -3.55 16.84 -0.59
C THR A 41 -2.12 17.12 -0.10
N HIS A 42 -1.66 16.49 0.99
CA HIS A 42 -0.34 16.68 1.58
C HIS A 42 0.45 15.36 1.66
N THR A 43 0.83 14.83 0.51
CA THR A 43 1.65 13.62 0.46
C THR A 43 3.15 13.92 0.62
N PRO A 44 3.90 13.14 1.41
CA PRO A 44 5.35 13.22 1.49
C PRO A 44 6.03 13.17 0.11
N LYS A 45 7.29 13.59 0.02
CA LYS A 45 8.10 13.55 -1.21
C LYS A 45 8.48 12.10 -1.60
N ILE A 46 7.51 11.27 -1.95
CA ILE A 46 7.69 9.97 -2.61
C ILE A 46 7.61 10.19 -4.12
N LYS A 47 8.55 9.60 -4.85
CA LYS A 47 8.67 9.80 -6.30
C LYS A 47 7.55 9.09 -7.05
N ASN A 48 7.25 7.86 -6.65
CA ASN A 48 6.27 7.02 -7.32
C ASN A 48 4.90 7.20 -6.65
N LYS A 49 3.95 7.78 -7.38
CA LYS A 49 2.58 7.98 -6.90
C LYS A 49 1.59 7.35 -7.85
N ASP A 50 0.65 6.59 -7.32
CA ASP A 50 -0.38 5.92 -8.10
C ASP A 50 -1.70 6.65 -7.99
N LEU A 51 -2.46 6.60 -9.08
CA LEU A 51 -3.82 7.10 -9.08
C LEU A 51 -4.76 6.05 -8.48
N PRO A 52 -5.62 6.44 -7.52
CA PRO A 52 -6.65 5.55 -6.99
C PRO A 52 -7.68 5.17 -8.06
N ASN A 53 -8.41 4.08 -7.81
CA ASN A 53 -9.66 3.80 -8.53
C ASN A 53 -10.72 4.87 -8.19
N ALA A 54 -11.54 5.22 -9.17
CA ALA A 54 -12.60 6.20 -9.04
C ALA A 54 -13.62 5.76 -7.98
N VAL A 55 -13.68 6.47 -6.86
CA VAL A 55 -14.68 6.29 -5.81
C VAL A 55 -15.45 7.59 -5.66
N TRP A 56 -16.75 7.54 -5.97
CA TRP A 56 -17.62 8.71 -5.99
C TRP A 56 -17.59 9.43 -4.64
N GLY A 57 -17.26 10.73 -4.67
CA GLY A 57 -17.18 11.58 -3.47
C GLY A 57 -15.85 11.52 -2.70
N TYR A 58 -14.93 10.63 -3.07
CA TYR A 58 -13.65 10.43 -2.37
C TYR A 58 -12.43 10.64 -3.27
N THR A 59 -12.54 10.39 -4.57
CA THR A 59 -11.48 10.68 -5.54
C THR A 59 -11.80 11.89 -6.39
N LYS A 60 -10.79 12.72 -6.66
CA LYS A 60 -10.92 13.86 -7.59
C LYS A 60 -10.99 13.36 -9.03
N PHE A 61 -11.84 14.00 -9.84
CA PHE A 61 -12.14 13.57 -11.20
C PHE A 61 -10.91 13.56 -12.13
N ASP A 62 -9.95 14.44 -11.90
CA ASP A 62 -8.69 14.59 -12.64
C ASP A 62 -7.54 13.72 -12.11
N GLU A 63 -7.75 12.99 -11.00
CA GLU A 63 -6.73 12.20 -10.31
C GLU A 63 -7.20 10.76 -10.02
N MET A 64 -7.98 10.17 -10.93
CA MET A 64 -8.56 8.83 -10.74
C MET A 64 -8.47 7.95 -12.00
N LEU A 65 -8.57 6.64 -11.78
CA LEU A 65 -8.71 5.63 -12.84
C LEU A 65 -10.12 5.04 -12.81
N TRP A 66 -10.72 4.85 -14.00
CA TRP A 66 -12.01 4.18 -14.11
C TRP A 66 -11.85 2.72 -13.71
N ALA A 67 -12.60 2.30 -12.69
CA ALA A 67 -12.58 0.95 -12.17
C ALA A 67 -13.28 -0.02 -13.13
N SER A 68 -12.72 -1.22 -13.28
CA SER A 68 -13.41 -2.36 -13.91
C SER A 68 -14.44 -2.98 -12.96
N GLU A 69 -15.28 -3.90 -13.46
CA GLU A 69 -16.20 -4.66 -12.61
C GLU A 69 -15.45 -5.47 -11.53
N ASP A 70 -14.30 -6.03 -11.88
CA ASP A 70 -13.43 -6.76 -10.94
C ASP A 70 -12.89 -5.85 -9.84
N ASP A 71 -12.52 -4.61 -10.19
CA ASP A 71 -12.06 -3.61 -9.23
C ASP A 71 -13.19 -3.19 -8.28
N ALA A 72 -14.40 -2.99 -8.79
CA ALA A 72 -15.57 -2.68 -7.97
C ALA A 72 -15.90 -3.82 -6.98
N SER A 73 -15.88 -5.08 -7.44
CA SER A 73 -16.12 -6.24 -6.58
C SER A 73 -15.04 -6.38 -5.49
N ARG A 74 -13.77 -6.15 -5.84
CA ARG A 74 -12.66 -6.18 -4.89
C ARG A 74 -12.79 -5.07 -3.85
N PHE A 75 -13.09 -3.85 -4.28
CA PHE A 75 -13.24 -2.69 -3.41
C PHE A 75 -14.39 -2.87 -2.40
N GLU A 76 -15.54 -3.40 -2.84
CA GLU A 76 -16.65 -3.68 -1.91
C GLU A 76 -16.28 -4.73 -0.85
N LYS A 77 -15.54 -5.78 -1.21
CA LYS A 77 -15.04 -6.77 -0.23
C LYS A 77 -14.08 -6.13 0.79
N ILE A 78 -13.19 -5.26 0.33
CA ILE A 78 -12.28 -4.54 1.23
C ILE A 78 -13.08 -3.66 2.19
N LYS A 79 -14.09 -2.94 1.70
CA LYS A 79 -14.99 -2.12 2.53
C LYS A 79 -15.78 -2.92 3.54
N GLU A 80 -16.18 -4.14 3.23
CA GLU A 80 -16.87 -5.03 4.16
C GLU A 80 -15.96 -5.43 5.33
N ILE A 81 -14.67 -5.65 5.07
CA ILE A 81 -13.68 -6.05 6.08
C ILE A 81 -13.20 -4.85 6.92
N ILE A 82 -12.74 -3.77 6.28
CA ILE A 82 -12.19 -2.59 6.97
C ILE A 82 -13.30 -1.76 7.62
N GLY A 83 -14.51 -1.80 7.05
CA GLY A 83 -15.66 -1.04 7.51
C GLY A 83 -16.01 0.12 6.58
N LYS A 84 -17.31 0.38 6.41
CA LYS A 84 -17.85 1.34 5.43
C LYS A 84 -17.46 2.80 5.69
N ASN A 85 -16.98 3.13 6.88
CA ASN A 85 -16.55 4.48 7.24
C ASN A 85 -15.08 4.75 6.88
N ASN A 86 -14.30 3.70 6.59
CA ASN A 86 -12.85 3.75 6.36
C ASN A 86 -12.55 3.66 4.86
N LEU A 87 -13.17 4.55 4.09
CA LEU A 87 -13.11 4.50 2.63
C LEU A 87 -11.73 4.84 2.07
N GLU A 88 -11.00 5.76 2.70
CA GLU A 88 -9.65 6.13 2.28
C GLU A 88 -8.69 4.93 2.42
N ASP A 89 -8.75 4.22 3.55
CA ASP A 89 -8.00 2.99 3.78
C ASP A 89 -8.36 1.90 2.78
N ALA A 90 -9.65 1.74 2.51
CA ALA A 90 -10.10 0.79 1.50
C ALA A 90 -9.54 1.11 0.11
N ILE A 91 -9.44 2.39 -0.27
CA ILE A 91 -8.84 2.79 -1.55
C ILE A 91 -7.33 2.53 -1.55
N HIS A 92 -6.63 2.79 -0.44
CA HIS A 92 -5.20 2.50 -0.31
C HIS A 92 -4.90 1.00 -0.50
N VAL A 93 -5.65 0.14 0.19
CA VAL A 93 -5.51 -1.32 0.09
C VAL A 93 -5.91 -1.82 -1.31
N ASP A 94 -7.01 -1.31 -1.87
CA ASP A 94 -7.46 -1.69 -3.21
C ASP A 94 -6.41 -1.35 -4.27
N THR A 95 -5.86 -0.14 -4.21
CA THR A 95 -4.81 0.31 -5.14
C THR A 95 -3.57 -0.56 -4.99
N HIS A 96 -3.16 -0.89 -3.76
CA HIS A 96 -2.01 -1.77 -3.53
C HIS A 96 -2.19 -3.14 -4.19
N ILE A 97 -3.37 -3.76 -4.02
CA ILE A 97 -3.66 -5.08 -4.61
C ILE A 97 -3.69 -4.98 -6.14
N ARG A 98 -4.29 -3.93 -6.70
CA ARG A 98 -4.33 -3.69 -8.15
C ARG A 98 -2.93 -3.60 -8.76
N GLU A 99 -2.03 -2.89 -8.10
CA GLU A 99 -0.64 -2.72 -8.54
C GLU A 99 0.25 -3.96 -8.26
N LYS A 100 -0.30 -5.01 -7.63
CA LYS A 100 0.37 -6.30 -7.36
C LYS A 100 1.72 -6.16 -6.67
N ARG A 101 1.75 -5.35 -5.62
CA ARG A 101 2.96 -5.05 -4.85
C ARG A 101 3.23 -6.09 -3.78
N ASP A 102 4.47 -6.12 -3.31
CA ASP A 102 4.95 -7.13 -2.39
C ASP A 102 4.46 -6.89 -0.96
N TYR A 103 4.41 -5.63 -0.53
CA TYR A 103 3.97 -5.27 0.82
C TYR A 103 3.16 -3.98 0.86
N PHE A 104 2.13 -3.97 1.71
CA PHE A 104 1.41 -2.80 2.14
C PHE A 104 1.91 -2.42 3.54
N VAL A 105 2.43 -1.21 3.71
CA VAL A 105 3.01 -0.78 4.99
C VAL A 105 2.16 0.32 5.60
N THR A 106 1.65 0.06 6.80
CA THR A 106 0.84 0.99 7.58
C THR A 106 1.16 0.90 9.08
N GLU A 107 0.85 1.97 9.80
CA GLU A 107 0.80 2.00 11.27
C GLU A 107 -0.64 2.22 11.77
N ASP A 108 -1.62 2.20 10.87
CA ASP A 108 -3.04 2.40 11.18
C ASP A 108 -3.62 1.19 11.92
N THR A 109 -4.18 1.43 13.10
CA THR A 109 -4.76 0.37 13.94
C THR A 109 -6.00 -0.26 13.33
N ASP A 110 -6.81 0.48 12.58
CA ASP A 110 -8.04 -0.05 11.97
C ASP A 110 -7.69 -1.07 10.87
N ILE A 111 -6.67 -0.78 10.06
CA ILE A 111 -6.14 -1.74 9.08
C ILE A 111 -5.43 -2.91 9.77
N LEU A 112 -4.62 -2.63 10.80
CA LEU A 112 -3.89 -3.69 11.51
C LEU A 112 -4.82 -4.64 12.28
N ASN A 113 -5.96 -4.16 12.79
CA ASN A 113 -6.96 -4.99 13.46
C ASN A 113 -7.65 -5.98 12.50
N CYS A 114 -7.76 -5.62 11.22
CA CYS A 114 -8.34 -6.49 10.18
C CYS A 114 -7.28 -7.13 9.26
N LYS A 115 -5.98 -6.97 9.58
CA LYS A 115 -4.85 -7.48 8.78
C LYS A 115 -4.98 -8.96 8.44
N ASP A 116 -5.26 -9.81 9.41
CA ASP A 116 -5.31 -11.26 9.19
C ASP A 116 -6.44 -11.65 8.24
N GLU A 117 -7.60 -11.01 8.37
CA GLU A 117 -8.75 -11.24 7.49
C GLU A 117 -8.48 -10.74 6.06
N LEU A 118 -7.82 -9.58 5.93
CA LEU A 118 -7.40 -9.04 4.64
C LEU A 118 -6.38 -9.96 3.94
N GLU A 119 -5.33 -10.40 4.64
CA GLU A 119 -4.30 -11.29 4.09
C GLU A 119 -4.87 -12.67 3.71
N GLN A 120 -5.84 -13.19 4.47
CA GLN A 120 -6.53 -14.44 4.14
C GLN A 120 -7.44 -14.29 2.92
N THR A 121 -8.14 -13.16 2.80
CA THR A 121 -9.08 -12.90 1.70
C THR A 121 -8.36 -12.63 0.38
N PHE A 122 -7.27 -11.86 0.42
CA PHE A 122 -6.55 -11.40 -0.77
C PHE A 122 -5.18 -12.08 -0.86
N LYS A 123 -5.10 -13.18 -1.62
CA LYS A 123 -3.84 -13.90 -1.85
C LYS A 123 -2.77 -12.98 -2.41
N GLY A 124 -1.64 -12.90 -1.71
CA GLY A 124 -0.49 -12.07 -2.09
C GLY A 124 -0.45 -10.70 -1.41
N LEU A 125 -1.52 -10.29 -0.72
CA LEU A 125 -1.47 -9.14 0.17
C LEU A 125 -0.62 -9.49 1.39
N LYS A 126 0.33 -8.62 1.73
CA LYS A 126 1.10 -8.69 2.98
C LYS A 126 1.10 -7.32 3.61
N ILE A 127 0.46 -7.20 4.77
CA ILE A 127 0.39 -5.96 5.53
C ILE A 127 1.45 -6.03 6.62
N ARG A 128 2.33 -5.03 6.66
CA ARG A 128 3.39 -4.96 7.68
C ARG A 128 3.44 -3.58 8.32
N THR A 129 3.86 -3.54 9.57
CA THR A 129 4.34 -2.28 10.13
C THR A 129 5.74 -1.96 9.59
N PRO A 130 6.21 -0.71 9.67
CA PRO A 130 7.58 -0.37 9.30
C PRO A 130 8.64 -1.17 10.07
N ASP A 131 8.36 -1.54 11.33
CA ASP A 131 9.27 -2.33 12.16
C ASP A 131 9.30 -3.80 11.73
N GLU A 132 8.13 -4.41 11.53
CA GLU A 132 8.04 -5.78 11.00
C GLU A 132 8.78 -5.90 9.66
N LEU A 133 8.63 -4.91 8.77
CA LEU A 133 9.30 -4.92 7.47
C LEU A 133 10.82 -4.78 7.59
N LEU A 134 11.31 -3.94 8.51
CA LEU A 134 12.74 -3.83 8.80
C LEU A 134 13.32 -5.15 9.31
N GLU A 135 12.63 -5.81 10.23
CA GLU A 135 13.06 -7.11 10.77
C GLU A 135 13.04 -8.23 9.73
N GLU A 136 12.09 -8.18 8.78
CA GLU A 136 12.02 -9.15 7.67
C GLU A 136 13.14 -8.94 6.64
N LEU A 137 13.47 -7.69 6.30
CA LEU A 137 14.32 -7.35 5.16
C LEU A 137 15.76 -6.93 5.50
N ASP A 138 16.06 -6.62 6.77
CA ASP A 138 17.41 -6.20 7.22
C ASP A 138 18.24 -7.35 7.84
N LYS A 139 17.89 -8.61 7.53
CA LYS A 139 18.67 -9.82 7.87
C LYS A 139 19.77 -10.09 6.86
#